data_AF-A0A1J5DDT7-F1
#
_entry.id   AF-A0A1J5DDT7-F1
#
_cell.length_a   1.000
_cell.length_b   1.000
_cell.length_c   1.000
_cell.angle_alpha   90.00
_cell.angle_beta   90.00
_cell.angle_gamma   90.00
#
_symmetry.space_group_name_H-M   'P 1'
#
loop_
_entity.id
_entity.type
_entity.pdbx_description
1 polymer ?
#
loop_
_entity_poly.entity_id
_entity_poly.type
_entity_poly.pdbx_seq_one_letter_code
_entity_poly.pdbx_strand_id
1 'polypeptide(L)'
;MGVTIIELLVVTTILGLLAALVFPAFKLMQQRDKEVRLHGILVDLDYARNAYTAYVTRQLIGKVEAAHPTSIPGWEKLRSKAIEKAIKSGKDGGLLFPQNPSKFVDSSGVSFDLATGPTVVTPTAGVVTVVINQRFIRRIPPHPFVGWYPTAHFEFEGASPSKAFPLMPLVWQDKQVASAEWVSGGETATGVSNVWSVGAGIAIDGSITDKWNQ
;
A
#
# COMPACT_ATOMS: atom_id res chain seq x y z
N MET A 1 -50.97 39.38 18.07
CA MET A 1 -49.81 40.15 18.53
C MET A 1 -48.86 40.26 17.35
N GLY A 2 -48.58 41.48 16.88
CA GLY A 2 -47.78 41.69 15.67
C GLY A 2 -46.29 41.68 15.99
N VAL A 3 -45.52 40.93 15.21
CA VAL A 3 -44.04 40.95 15.29
C VAL A 3 -43.57 42.35 14.89
N THR A 4 -42.72 42.96 15.72
CA THR A 4 -42.18 44.30 15.41
C THR A 4 -40.93 44.19 14.54
N ILE A 5 -40.67 45.22 13.71
CA ILE A 5 -39.48 45.25 12.83
C ILE A 5 -38.17 45.10 13.63
N ILE A 6 -38.11 45.69 14.83
CA ILE A 6 -36.94 45.62 15.72
C ILE A 6 -36.71 44.17 16.19
N GLU A 7 -37.77 43.46 16.56
CA GLU A 7 -37.70 42.06 16.98
C GLU A 7 -37.15 41.17 15.86
N LEU A 8 -37.55 41.44 14.62
CA LEU A 8 -37.06 40.74 13.42
C LEU A 8 -35.57 41.06 13.15
N LEU A 9 -35.13 42.29 13.40
CA LEU A 9 -33.74 42.73 13.26
C LEU A 9 -32.83 42.06 14.31
N VAL A 10 -33.30 41.96 15.55
CA VAL A 10 -32.56 41.29 16.64
C VAL A 10 -32.46 39.79 16.38
N VAL A 11 -33.55 39.14 15.96
CA VAL A 11 -33.53 37.70 15.69
C VAL A 11 -32.60 37.35 14.53
N THR A 12 -32.66 38.11 13.43
CA THR A 12 -31.80 37.87 12.25
C THR A 12 -30.32 38.09 12.55
N THR A 13 -29.97 39.12 13.34
CA THR A 13 -28.57 39.35 13.75
C THR A 13 -28.05 38.24 14.67
N ILE A 14 -28.84 37.80 15.65
CA ILE A 14 -28.47 36.66 16.51
C ILE A 14 -28.27 35.38 15.68
N LEU A 15 -29.19 35.07 14.76
CA LEU A 15 -29.07 33.90 13.90
C LEU A 15 -27.83 33.98 12.99
N GLY A 16 -27.54 35.16 12.43
CA GLY A 16 -26.34 35.38 11.63
C GLY A 16 -25.05 35.15 12.43
N LEU A 17 -24.98 35.65 13.66
CA LEU A 17 -23.84 35.45 14.55
C LEU A 17 -23.67 33.97 14.94
N LEU A 18 -24.76 33.29 15.27
CA LEU A 18 -24.72 31.85 15.58
C LEU A 18 -24.23 31.04 14.37
N ALA A 19 -24.73 31.31 13.17
CA ALA A 19 -24.30 30.64 11.96
C ALA A 19 -22.81 30.85 11.67
N ALA A 20 -22.31 32.09 11.87
CA ALA A 20 -20.91 32.43 11.66
C ALA A 20 -19.96 31.69 12.62
N LEU A 21 -20.40 31.38 13.84
CA LEU A 21 -19.60 30.63 14.83
C LEU A 21 -19.67 29.12 14.61
N VAL A 22 -20.84 28.59 14.26
CA VAL A 22 -21.06 27.14 14.13
C VAL A 22 -20.41 26.59 12.87
N PHE A 23 -20.42 27.33 11.76
CA PHE A 23 -19.92 26.83 10.48
C PHE A 23 -18.41 26.49 10.49
N PRO A 24 -17.51 27.35 11.01
CA PRO A 24 -16.09 27.01 11.15
C PRO A 24 -15.85 25.81 12.07
N ALA A 25 -16.56 25.75 13.21
CA ALA A 25 -16.42 24.65 14.16
C ALA A 25 -16.81 23.31 13.52
N PHE A 26 -17.90 23.29 12.76
CA PHE A 26 -18.36 22.10 12.04
C PHE A 26 -17.35 21.66 10.97
N LYS A 27 -16.79 22.61 10.21
CA LYS A 27 -15.74 22.31 9.20
C LYS A 27 -14.50 21.69 9.85
N LEU A 28 -14.07 22.19 11.00
CA LEU A 28 -12.92 21.67 11.74
C LEU A 28 -13.17 20.25 12.27
N MET A 29 -14.37 19.97 12.79
CA MET A 29 -14.76 18.61 13.20
C MET A 29 -14.77 17.64 12.01
N GLN A 30 -15.36 18.03 10.87
CA GLN A 30 -15.37 17.21 9.67
C GLN A 30 -13.97 16.93 9.12
N GLN A 31 -13.07 17.92 9.20
CA GLN A 31 -11.68 17.74 8.79
C GLN A 31 -10.98 16.73 9.70
N ARG A 32 -11.15 16.86 11.03
CA ARG A 32 -10.56 15.93 12.01
C ARG A 32 -11.03 14.50 11.79
N ASP A 33 -12.32 14.28 11.53
CA ASP A 33 -12.86 12.95 11.26
C ASP A 33 -12.28 12.34 9.98
N LYS A 34 -12.09 13.15 8.93
CA LYS A 34 -11.46 12.72 7.67
C LYS A 34 -10.00 12.39 7.85
N GLU A 35 -9.27 13.16 8.64
CA GLU A 35 -7.86 12.92 8.98
C GLU A 35 -7.68 11.62 9.76
N VAL A 36 -8.48 11.40 10.81
CA VAL A 36 -8.49 10.14 11.56
C VAL A 36 -8.80 8.95 10.66
N ARG A 37 -9.77 9.11 9.75
CA ARG A 37 -10.11 8.07 8.78
C ARG A 37 -8.97 7.81 7.78
N LEU A 38 -8.30 8.85 7.29
CA LEU A 38 -7.17 8.71 6.37
C LEU A 38 -6.03 7.94 7.04
N HIS A 39 -5.68 8.33 8.26
CA HIS A 39 -4.64 7.65 9.02
C HIS A 39 -5.00 6.17 9.28
N GLY A 40 -6.25 5.88 9.63
CA GLY A 40 -6.72 4.50 9.79
C GLY A 40 -6.57 3.67 8.52
N ILE A 41 -6.90 4.25 7.36
CA ILE A 41 -6.75 3.57 6.06
C ILE A 41 -5.28 3.29 5.74
N LEU A 42 -4.38 4.25 5.95
CA LEU A 42 -2.95 4.07 5.70
C LEU A 42 -2.37 2.94 6.58
N VAL A 43 -2.73 2.93 7.86
CA VAL A 43 -2.32 1.87 8.80
C VAL A 43 -2.86 0.49 8.38
N ASP A 44 -4.12 0.41 7.95
CA ASP A 44 -4.71 -0.84 7.47
C ASP A 44 -3.99 -1.37 6.21
N LEU A 45 -3.60 -0.48 5.29
CA LEU A 45 -2.86 -0.84 4.08
C LEU A 45 -1.44 -1.31 4.40
N ASP A 46 -0.77 -0.64 5.33
CA ASP A 46 0.54 -1.04 5.84
C ASP A 46 0.51 -2.39 6.54
N TYR A 47 -0.53 -2.64 7.36
CA TYR A 47 -0.76 -3.95 7.97
C TYR A 47 -0.99 -5.03 6.92
N ALA A 48 -1.81 -4.75 5.91
CA ALA A 48 -2.08 -5.68 4.81
C ALA A 48 -0.81 -5.98 3.99
N ARG A 49 0.04 -4.98 3.74
CA ARG A 49 1.35 -5.13 3.07
C ARG A 49 2.24 -6.05 3.89
N ASN A 50 2.38 -5.78 5.18
CA ASN A 50 3.24 -6.57 6.06
C ASN A 50 2.73 -8.02 6.21
N ALA A 51 1.42 -8.22 6.27
CA ALA A 51 0.80 -9.54 6.28
C ALA A 51 1.08 -10.31 4.98
N TYR A 52 1.05 -9.63 3.82
CA TYR A 52 1.45 -10.19 2.53
C TYR A 52 2.90 -10.67 2.55
N THR A 53 3.82 -9.79 2.94
CA THR A 53 5.24 -10.10 3.00
C THR A 53 5.52 -11.29 3.93
N ALA A 54 4.88 -11.32 5.10
CA ALA A 54 5.02 -12.42 6.04
C ALA A 54 4.48 -13.74 5.48
N TYR A 55 3.34 -13.73 4.79
CA TYR A 55 2.77 -14.92 4.17
C TYR A 55 3.67 -15.49 3.07
N VAL A 56 4.11 -14.63 2.14
CA VAL A 56 5.01 -15.03 1.05
C VAL A 56 6.31 -15.60 1.60
N THR A 57 6.89 -14.94 2.60
CA THR A 57 8.13 -15.40 3.25
C THR A 57 7.95 -16.78 3.89
N ARG A 58 6.84 -17.02 4.59
CA ARG A 58 6.54 -18.34 5.18
C ARG A 58 6.36 -19.42 4.13
N GLN A 59 5.62 -19.15 3.05
CA GLN A 59 5.42 -20.10 1.94
C GLN A 59 6.74 -20.44 1.26
N LEU A 60 7.58 -19.43 1.02
CA LEU A 60 8.91 -19.59 0.45
C LEU A 60 9.78 -20.48 1.32
N ILE A 61 9.88 -20.19 2.63
CA ILE A 61 10.67 -21.00 3.57
C ILE A 61 10.18 -22.44 3.57
N GLY A 62 8.87 -22.66 3.71
CA GLY A 62 8.31 -24.03 3.74
C GLY A 62 8.60 -24.82 2.45
N LYS A 63 8.58 -24.18 1.28
CA LYS A 63 8.93 -24.84 0.01
C LYS A 63 10.42 -25.09 -0.14
N VAL A 64 11.28 -24.19 0.33
CA VAL A 64 12.74 -24.41 0.35
C VAL A 64 13.11 -25.54 1.31
N GLU A 65 12.47 -25.61 2.48
CA GLU A 65 12.65 -26.68 3.46
C GLU A 65 12.20 -28.03 2.92
N ALA A 66 11.06 -28.08 2.22
CA ALA A 66 10.60 -29.30 1.55
C ALA A 66 11.58 -29.78 0.46
N ALA A 67 12.24 -28.85 -0.25
CA ALA A 67 13.25 -29.17 -1.25
C ALA A 67 14.61 -29.58 -0.66
N HIS A 68 14.87 -29.27 0.62
CA HIS A 68 16.13 -29.57 1.32
C HIS A 68 15.88 -30.22 2.69
N PRO A 69 15.48 -31.51 2.72
CA PRO A 69 15.12 -32.18 3.95
C PRO A 69 16.32 -32.32 4.90
N THR A 70 16.06 -32.17 6.20
CA THR A 70 17.07 -32.25 7.29
C THR A 70 17.63 -33.66 7.52
N SER A 71 17.07 -34.67 6.85
CA SER A 71 17.53 -36.05 6.93
C SER A 71 18.89 -36.30 6.25
N ILE A 72 19.41 -35.33 5.49
CA ILE A 72 20.70 -35.45 4.79
C ILE A 72 21.76 -34.58 5.48
N PRO A 73 22.80 -35.17 6.09
CA PRO A 73 23.89 -34.42 6.72
C PRO A 73 24.58 -33.45 5.74
N GLY A 74 24.88 -32.22 6.21
CA GLY A 74 25.57 -31.19 5.42
C GLY A 74 24.66 -30.28 4.59
N TRP A 75 23.35 -30.57 4.51
CA TRP A 75 22.39 -29.77 3.74
C TRP A 75 21.94 -28.49 4.45
N GLU A 76 22.20 -28.34 5.75
CA GLU A 76 21.81 -27.17 6.54
C GLU A 76 22.37 -25.86 5.97
N LYS A 77 23.65 -25.87 5.54
CA LYS A 77 24.32 -24.71 4.93
C LYS A 77 23.81 -24.39 3.53
N LEU A 78 23.37 -25.40 2.78
CA LEU A 78 22.78 -25.20 1.45
C LEU A 78 21.36 -24.63 1.59
N ARG A 79 20.59 -25.16 2.54
CA ARG A 79 19.24 -24.68 2.88
C ARG A 79 19.25 -23.21 3.29
N SER A 80 20.11 -22.81 4.22
CA SER A 80 20.17 -21.40 4.67
C SER A 80 20.53 -20.46 3.52
N LYS A 81 21.51 -20.85 2.69
CA LYS A 81 21.87 -20.11 1.47
C LYS A 81 20.74 -20.04 0.45
N ALA A 82 19.98 -21.11 0.29
CA ALA A 82 18.84 -21.16 -0.62
C ALA A 82 17.71 -20.23 -0.16
N ILE A 83 17.41 -20.21 1.15
CA ILE A 83 16.44 -19.28 1.74
C ILE A 83 16.90 -17.83 1.53
N GLU A 84 18.17 -17.53 1.87
CA GLU A 84 18.73 -16.18 1.71
C GLU A 84 18.65 -15.71 0.26
N LYS A 85 19.04 -16.56 -0.69
CA LYS A 85 18.99 -16.24 -2.12
C LYS A 85 17.56 -16.06 -2.63
N ALA A 86 16.62 -16.88 -2.16
CA ALA A 86 15.21 -16.77 -2.51
C ALA A 86 14.59 -15.47 -1.99
N ILE A 87 14.87 -15.10 -0.74
CA ILE A 87 14.43 -13.83 -0.14
C ILE A 87 15.04 -12.66 -0.92
N LYS A 88 16.34 -12.71 -1.21
CA LYS A 88 17.01 -11.68 -2.01
C LYS A 88 16.40 -11.56 -3.41
N SER A 89 16.21 -12.66 -4.11
CA SER A 89 15.55 -12.70 -5.43
C SER A 89 14.13 -12.13 -5.37
N GLY A 90 13.38 -12.46 -4.33
CA GLY A 90 12.02 -11.94 -4.14
C GLY A 90 12.01 -10.43 -3.85
N LYS A 91 12.96 -9.94 -3.05
CA LYS A 91 13.10 -8.52 -2.75
C LYS A 91 13.53 -7.73 -3.99
N ASP A 92 14.55 -8.20 -4.70
CA ASP A 92 15.07 -7.58 -5.92
C ASP A 92 14.02 -7.55 -7.05
N GLY A 93 13.07 -8.49 -7.07
CA GLY A 93 11.96 -8.53 -8.01
C GLY A 93 10.67 -7.84 -7.53
N GLY A 94 10.63 -7.34 -6.28
CA GLY A 94 9.40 -6.81 -5.68
C GLY A 94 8.30 -7.86 -5.41
N LEU A 95 8.64 -9.15 -5.51
CA LEU A 95 7.69 -10.27 -5.38
C LEU A 95 7.33 -10.59 -3.93
N LEU A 96 8.12 -10.10 -2.97
CA LEU A 96 7.77 -10.16 -1.55
C LEU A 96 6.65 -9.19 -1.16
N PHE A 97 6.29 -8.27 -2.05
CA PHE A 97 5.23 -7.28 -1.84
C PHE A 97 4.05 -7.55 -2.79
N PRO A 98 2.85 -7.01 -2.50
CA PRO A 98 1.69 -7.14 -3.38
C PRO A 98 2.04 -6.59 -4.77
N GLN A 99 1.95 -7.41 -5.82
CA GLN A 99 2.46 -7.01 -7.15
C GLN A 99 1.89 -5.70 -7.69
N ASN A 100 0.66 -5.37 -7.31
CA ASN A 100 -0.01 -4.11 -7.60
C ASN A 100 -1.13 -3.87 -6.55
N PRO A 101 -1.77 -2.69 -6.53
CA PRO A 101 -2.81 -2.36 -5.55
C PRO A 101 -4.01 -3.32 -5.55
N SER A 102 -4.36 -3.90 -6.70
CA SER A 102 -5.48 -4.87 -6.75
C SER A 102 -5.14 -6.18 -6.02
N LYS A 103 -3.86 -6.54 -5.90
CA LYS A 103 -3.40 -7.75 -5.19
C LYS A 103 -3.51 -7.67 -3.66
N PHE A 104 -3.83 -6.52 -3.08
CA PHE A 104 -4.26 -6.46 -1.68
C PHE A 104 -5.64 -7.11 -1.48
N VAL A 105 -6.52 -6.95 -2.47
CA VAL A 105 -7.94 -7.32 -2.41
C VAL A 105 -8.18 -8.67 -3.07
N ASP A 106 -7.52 -8.94 -4.20
CA ASP A 106 -7.62 -10.20 -4.91
C ASP A 106 -6.24 -10.70 -5.35
N SER A 107 -5.62 -11.47 -4.46
CA SER A 107 -4.36 -12.16 -4.71
C SER A 107 -4.55 -13.59 -5.20
N SER A 108 -5.80 -14.05 -5.40
CA SER A 108 -6.07 -15.46 -5.66
C SER A 108 -5.41 -15.92 -6.96
N GLY A 109 -4.73 -17.08 -6.89
CA GLY A 109 -4.06 -17.69 -8.04
C GLY A 109 -2.80 -16.96 -8.52
N VAL A 110 -2.28 -15.97 -7.79
CA VAL A 110 -0.99 -15.35 -8.15
C VAL A 110 0.12 -16.35 -7.85
N SER A 111 0.85 -16.75 -8.89
CA SER A 111 2.06 -17.56 -8.75
C SER A 111 3.26 -16.83 -9.33
N PHE A 112 4.41 -17.02 -8.71
CA PHE A 112 5.69 -16.54 -9.22
C PHE A 112 6.83 -17.43 -8.74
N ASP A 113 7.90 -17.37 -9.51
CA ASP A 113 9.08 -18.19 -9.33
C ASP A 113 10.20 -17.39 -8.67
N LEU A 114 10.81 -17.97 -7.64
CA LEU A 114 11.93 -17.39 -6.93
C LEU A 114 13.18 -18.26 -7.09
N ALA A 115 14.28 -17.62 -7.45
CA ALA A 115 15.55 -18.31 -7.61
C ALA A 115 16.13 -18.69 -6.25
N THR A 116 16.32 -19.99 -6.01
CA THR A 116 16.86 -20.52 -4.76
C THR A 116 18.33 -20.94 -4.89
N GLY A 117 18.88 -20.94 -6.11
CA GLY A 117 20.23 -21.43 -6.37
C GLY A 117 20.28 -22.96 -6.42
N PRO A 118 21.46 -23.58 -6.42
CA PRO A 118 21.54 -25.04 -6.58
C PRO A 118 20.80 -25.76 -5.46
N THR A 119 19.81 -26.56 -5.84
CA THR A 119 18.98 -27.39 -4.94
C THR A 119 19.54 -28.80 -4.75
N VAL A 120 20.64 -29.12 -5.43
CA VAL A 120 21.37 -30.38 -5.38
C VAL A 120 22.87 -30.10 -5.42
N VAL A 121 23.71 -31.11 -5.18
CA VAL A 121 25.19 -31.02 -5.27
C VAL A 121 25.65 -30.63 -6.68
N THR A 122 24.77 -30.75 -7.69
CA THR A 122 24.96 -30.26 -9.06
C THR A 122 24.50 -28.81 -9.22
N PRO A 123 25.19 -27.99 -10.03
CA PRO A 123 25.02 -26.53 -10.11
C PRO A 123 23.77 -26.07 -10.88
N THR A 124 22.72 -26.89 -10.95
CA THR A 124 21.47 -26.53 -11.64
C THR A 124 20.70 -25.53 -10.80
N ALA A 125 20.36 -24.37 -11.36
CA ALA A 125 19.57 -23.36 -10.66
C ALA A 125 18.19 -23.92 -10.26
N GLY A 126 17.96 -24.04 -8.97
CA GLY A 126 16.67 -24.37 -8.39
C GLY A 126 15.76 -23.15 -8.32
N VAL A 127 14.46 -23.41 -8.48
CA VAL A 127 13.39 -22.43 -8.44
C VAL A 127 12.31 -22.94 -7.48
N VAL A 128 11.73 -22.03 -6.70
CA VAL A 128 10.56 -22.30 -5.87
C VAL A 128 9.42 -21.42 -6.35
N THR A 129 8.33 -22.05 -6.79
CA THR A 129 7.09 -21.36 -7.13
C THR A 129 6.30 -21.07 -5.86
N VAL A 130 5.96 -19.83 -5.55
CA VAL A 130 5.03 -19.49 -4.46
C VAL A 130 3.65 -19.24 -5.06
N VAL A 131 2.59 -19.71 -4.40
CA VAL A 131 1.20 -19.46 -4.81
C VAL A 131 0.50 -18.70 -3.69
N ILE A 132 -0.19 -17.63 -4.04
CA ILE A 132 -0.93 -16.79 -3.09
C ILE A 132 -2.43 -17.02 -3.33
N ASN A 133 -3.13 -17.42 -2.27
CA ASN A 133 -4.56 -17.76 -2.33
C ASN A 133 -5.37 -17.07 -1.23
N GLN A 134 -4.87 -15.96 -0.69
CA GLN A 134 -5.50 -15.30 0.46
C GLN A 134 -5.61 -13.79 0.28
N ARG A 135 -6.80 -13.27 0.57
CA ARG A 135 -7.06 -11.83 0.60
C ARG A 135 -6.43 -11.20 1.86
N PHE A 136 -5.81 -10.03 1.71
CA PHE A 136 -5.17 -9.30 2.82
C PHE A 136 -6.02 -8.13 3.34
N ILE A 137 -6.80 -7.50 2.47
CA ILE A 137 -7.79 -6.49 2.85
C ILE A 137 -9.10 -6.70 2.07
N ARG A 138 -10.24 -6.35 2.66
CA ARG A 138 -11.56 -6.53 2.01
C ARG A 138 -11.73 -5.68 0.76
N ARG A 139 -11.27 -4.43 0.81
CA ARG A 139 -11.28 -3.45 -0.27
C ARG A 139 -10.39 -2.28 0.13
N ILE A 140 -9.81 -1.59 -0.84
CA ILE A 140 -9.21 -0.27 -0.62
C ILE A 140 -10.36 0.75 -0.65
N PRO A 141 -10.66 1.45 0.47
CA PRO A 141 -11.72 2.45 0.47
C PRO A 141 -11.34 3.68 -0.38
N PRO A 142 -12.32 4.47 -0.85
CA PRO A 142 -12.02 5.73 -1.53
C PRO A 142 -11.34 6.71 -0.58
N HIS A 143 -10.52 7.59 -1.14
CA HIS A 143 -9.79 8.58 -0.37
C HIS A 143 -10.76 9.53 0.39
N PRO A 144 -10.62 9.74 1.72
CA PRO A 144 -11.61 10.46 2.54
C PRO A 144 -11.88 11.91 2.12
N PHE A 145 -10.92 12.52 1.41
CA PHE A 145 -10.97 13.91 0.97
C PHE A 145 -11.52 14.12 -0.45
N VAL A 146 -11.87 13.08 -1.21
CA VAL A 146 -12.33 13.22 -2.61
C VAL A 146 -13.47 14.23 -2.78
N GLY A 147 -14.42 14.28 -1.82
CA GLY A 147 -15.54 15.22 -1.87
C GLY A 147 -15.19 16.67 -1.50
N TRP A 148 -13.98 16.94 -1.01
CA TRP A 148 -13.49 18.29 -0.67
C TRP A 148 -12.41 18.75 -1.64
N TYR A 149 -11.52 17.82 -2.01
CA TYR A 149 -10.44 18.02 -2.94
C TYR A 149 -10.58 16.97 -4.06
N PRO A 150 -11.04 17.37 -5.26
CA PRO A 150 -11.26 16.44 -6.37
C PRO A 150 -9.98 15.70 -6.80
N THR A 151 -8.83 16.30 -6.55
CA THR A 151 -7.51 15.73 -6.81
C THR A 151 -7.03 14.78 -5.73
N ALA A 152 -7.77 14.60 -4.62
CA ALA A 152 -7.32 13.75 -3.53
C ALA A 152 -7.47 12.26 -3.85
N HIS A 153 -6.35 11.54 -3.88
CA HIS A 153 -6.33 10.12 -4.23
C HIS A 153 -5.17 9.39 -3.54
N PHE A 154 -5.12 8.07 -3.72
CA PHE A 154 -3.99 7.26 -3.26
C PHE A 154 -3.02 7.02 -4.40
N GLU A 155 -1.75 7.27 -4.14
CA GLU A 155 -0.65 6.88 -5.02
C GLU A 155 0.16 5.76 -4.36
N PHE A 156 0.82 4.96 -5.18
CA PHE A 156 1.53 3.76 -4.76
C PHE A 156 2.98 3.82 -5.23
N GLU A 157 3.88 3.25 -4.43
CA GLU A 157 5.30 3.19 -4.73
C GLU A 157 5.72 1.74 -5.00
N GLY A 158 6.58 1.56 -6.01
CA GLY A 158 7.10 0.26 -6.42
C GLY A 158 8.30 -0.19 -5.59
N ALA A 159 8.34 -1.46 -5.20
CA ALA A 159 9.46 -2.08 -4.50
C ALA A 159 10.63 -2.41 -5.44
N SER A 160 10.34 -2.65 -6.72
CA SER A 160 11.34 -2.87 -7.76
C SER A 160 10.86 -2.30 -9.10
N PRO A 161 11.74 -1.63 -9.87
CA PRO A 161 11.44 -1.36 -11.28
C PRO A 161 11.34 -2.71 -12.01
N SER A 162 10.32 -2.93 -12.84
CA SER A 162 10.27 -4.15 -13.67
C SER A 162 11.58 -4.30 -14.43
N LYS A 163 12.25 -5.45 -14.27
CA LYS A 163 13.36 -5.86 -15.14
C LYS A 163 12.93 -6.17 -16.58
N ALA A 164 11.72 -5.81 -17.00
CA ALA A 164 11.15 -6.23 -18.27
C ALA A 164 11.83 -5.58 -19.50
N PHE A 165 12.60 -4.49 -19.38
CA PHE A 165 13.30 -3.91 -20.54
C PHE A 165 14.66 -3.26 -20.19
N PRO A 166 15.77 -3.62 -20.89
CA PRO A 166 17.10 -3.04 -20.67
C PRO A 166 17.35 -1.72 -21.43
N LEU A 167 16.32 -0.99 -21.88
CA LEU A 167 16.48 0.15 -22.79
C LEU A 167 15.78 1.46 -22.38
N MET A 168 15.27 1.57 -21.16
CA MET A 168 14.74 2.84 -20.64
C MET A 168 15.42 3.23 -19.33
N PRO A 169 15.65 4.54 -19.09
CA PRO A 169 16.31 5.00 -17.88
C PRO A 169 15.50 4.61 -16.63
N LEU A 170 16.21 4.23 -15.58
CA LEU A 170 15.74 3.88 -14.22
C LEU A 170 14.97 5.06 -13.55
N VAL A 171 13.81 5.46 -14.04
CA VAL A 171 13.09 6.66 -13.53
C VAL A 171 11.98 6.33 -12.51
N TRP A 172 11.69 5.04 -12.27
CA TRP A 172 10.51 4.65 -11.47
C TRP A 172 10.80 4.18 -10.04
N GLN A 173 12.07 4.16 -9.62
CA GLN A 173 12.42 3.64 -8.29
C GLN A 173 11.92 4.52 -7.13
N ASP A 174 11.46 5.75 -7.43
CA ASP A 174 10.93 6.71 -6.45
C ASP A 174 9.63 7.41 -6.92
N LYS A 175 8.97 6.89 -7.97
CA LYS A 175 7.81 7.56 -8.56
C LYS A 175 6.50 6.96 -8.03
N GLN A 176 5.74 7.80 -7.36
CA GLN A 176 4.40 7.53 -6.89
C GLN A 176 3.45 7.53 -8.09
N VAL A 177 2.55 6.53 -8.16
CA VAL A 177 1.60 6.37 -9.28
C VAL A 177 0.22 6.01 -8.78
N ALA A 178 -0.80 6.61 -9.40
CA ALA A 178 -2.18 6.28 -9.11
C ALA A 178 -2.49 4.82 -9.48
N SER A 179 -3.40 4.18 -8.73
CA SER A 179 -3.79 2.77 -8.97
C SER A 179 -4.24 2.50 -10.42
N ALA A 180 -4.91 3.46 -11.06
CA ALA A 180 -5.36 3.33 -12.45
C ALA A 180 -4.18 3.31 -13.46
N GLU A 181 -3.12 4.07 -13.18
CA GLU A 181 -1.93 4.18 -14.02
C GLU A 181 -0.99 2.98 -13.85
N TRP A 182 -1.04 2.32 -12.68
CA TRP A 182 -0.32 1.08 -12.41
C TRP A 182 -0.70 -0.05 -13.37
N VAL A 183 -1.96 -0.08 -13.83
CA VAL A 183 -2.50 -1.15 -14.70
C VAL A 183 -2.37 -0.80 -16.19
N SER A 184 -2.49 0.49 -16.55
CA SER A 184 -2.49 0.94 -17.95
C SER A 184 -1.10 1.27 -18.50
N GLY A 185 -0.10 1.46 -17.64
CA GLY A 185 1.18 2.07 -18.01
C GLY A 185 2.19 1.21 -18.77
N GLY A 186 1.99 -0.11 -18.94
CA GLY A 186 2.96 -0.97 -19.64
C GLY A 186 4.38 -1.07 -19.02
N GLU A 187 4.68 -0.23 -18.03
CA GLU A 187 5.95 -0.08 -17.32
C GLU A 187 5.74 -0.57 -15.88
N THR A 188 6.30 -1.75 -15.59
CA THR A 188 5.78 -2.68 -14.57
C THR A 188 6.51 -2.51 -13.23
N ALA A 189 6.27 -1.42 -12.50
CA ALA A 189 6.64 -1.39 -11.08
C ALA A 189 6.03 -2.63 -10.39
N THR A 190 6.87 -3.49 -9.80
CA THR A 190 6.42 -4.70 -9.13
C THR A 190 6.59 -4.57 -7.63
N GLY A 191 5.53 -4.93 -6.92
CA GLY A 191 5.50 -4.89 -5.47
C GLY A 191 5.15 -3.51 -4.95
N VAL A 192 4.07 -3.39 -4.18
CA VAL A 192 3.72 -2.13 -3.50
C VAL A 192 4.56 -2.03 -2.23
N SER A 193 5.59 -1.19 -2.26
CA SER A 193 6.45 -0.90 -1.11
C SER A 193 5.78 0.09 -0.17
N ASN A 194 5.14 1.12 -0.70
CA ASN A 194 4.48 2.17 0.07
C ASN A 194 3.18 2.66 -0.57
N VAL A 195 2.31 3.26 0.25
CA VAL A 195 1.07 3.92 -0.15
C VAL A 195 1.07 5.35 0.36
N TRP A 196 0.70 6.27 -0.51
CA TRP A 196 0.75 7.70 -0.26
C TRP A 196 -0.66 8.29 -0.37
N SER A 197 -0.98 9.21 0.55
CA SER A 197 -2.05 10.17 0.34
C SER A 197 -1.51 11.26 -0.58
N VAL A 198 -2.27 11.68 -1.59
CA VAL A 198 -1.89 12.82 -2.43
C VAL A 198 -3.09 13.75 -2.59
N GLY A 199 -2.84 15.06 -2.52
CA GLY A 199 -3.84 16.08 -2.81
C GLY A 199 -4.85 16.32 -1.68
N ALA A 200 -4.57 15.82 -0.47
CA ALA A 200 -5.41 16.01 0.71
C ALA A 200 -5.09 17.31 1.49
N GLY A 201 -3.95 17.94 1.17
CA GLY A 201 -3.57 19.26 1.67
C GLY A 201 -2.83 19.22 3.01
N ILE A 202 -2.96 20.30 3.77
CA ILE A 202 -2.34 20.45 5.10
C ILE A 202 -3.35 20.03 6.17
N ALA A 203 -2.90 19.21 7.12
CA ALA A 203 -3.70 18.77 8.24
C ALA A 203 -3.91 19.88 9.28
N ILE A 204 -4.84 19.66 10.22
CA ILE A 204 -5.14 20.64 11.29
C ILE A 204 -3.90 20.97 12.12
N ASP A 205 -2.99 20.02 12.30
CA ASP A 205 -1.74 20.19 13.05
C ASP A 205 -0.61 20.86 12.25
N GLY A 206 -0.87 21.23 10.98
CA GLY A 206 0.11 21.85 10.08
C GLY A 206 1.00 20.84 9.35
N SER A 207 0.83 19.54 9.58
CA SER A 207 1.59 18.52 8.84
C SER A 207 1.05 18.33 7.42
N ILE A 208 1.92 17.90 6.51
CA ILE A 208 1.54 17.56 5.13
C ILE A 208 0.96 16.14 5.18
N THR A 209 -0.33 16.01 4.89
CA THR A 209 -1.05 14.72 4.88
C THR A 209 -0.41 13.70 3.95
N ASP A 210 0.23 14.17 2.88
CA ASP A 210 0.94 13.32 1.94
C ASP A 210 2.15 12.60 2.57
N LYS A 211 2.69 13.08 3.70
CA LYS A 211 3.85 12.47 4.38
C LYS A 211 3.49 11.52 5.52
N TRP A 212 2.22 11.22 5.75
CA TRP A 212 1.80 10.42 6.91
C TRP A 212 2.16 8.94 6.84
N ASN A 213 2.67 8.46 5.70
CA ASN A 213 3.15 7.09 5.53
C ASN A 213 4.67 7.01 5.25
N GLN A 214 5.44 8.03 5.67
CA GLN A 214 6.92 8.04 5.65
C GLN A 214 7.54 7.47 6.92
#